data_AF-A0A517MKH6-F1
#
_entry.id   AF-A0A517MKH6-F1
#
_cell.length_a   1.000
_cell.length_b   1.000
_cell.length_c   1.000
_cell.angle_alpha   90.00
_cell.angle_beta   90.00
_cell.angle_gamma   90.00
#
_symmetry.space_group_name_H-M   'P 1'
#
loop_
_entity.id
_entity.type
_entity.pdbx_description
1 polymer ?
#
loop_
_entity_poly.entity_id
_entity_poly.type
_entity_poly.pdbx_seq_one_letter_code
_entity_poly.pdbx_strand_id
1 'polypeptide(L)' 'MRRLLQICLLAVCLTSTTGCFLPIYSPRPERRVQQLLYTSEDLRMLVEEWERFWHLDQPSHMSPIRTHGGTM' A
#
# COMPACT_ATOMS: atom_id res chain seq x y z
N MET A 1 2.80 -25.46 -25.53
CA MET A 1 3.27 -24.08 -25.82
C MET A 1 2.13 -23.08 -26.00
N ARG A 2 1.19 -23.23 -26.96
CA ARG A 2 0.15 -22.21 -27.24
C ARG A 2 -0.75 -21.87 -26.03
N ARG A 3 -1.14 -22.87 -25.22
CA ARG A 3 -1.93 -22.66 -24.00
C ARG A 3 -1.17 -21.91 -22.90
N LEU A 4 0.12 -22.17 -22.75
CA LEU A 4 0.97 -21.47 -21.78
C LEU A 4 1.10 -19.98 -22.16
N LEU A 5 1.31 -19.68 -23.45
CA LEU A 5 1.33 -18.30 -23.93
C LEU A 5 0.01 -17.57 -23.68
N GLN A 6 -1.13 -18.23 -23.88
CA GLN A 6 -2.45 -17.65 -23.61
C GLN A 6 -2.66 -17.37 -22.11
N ILE A 7 -2.23 -18.27 -21.22
CA ILE A 7 -2.33 -18.08 -19.78
C ILE A 7 -1.40 -16.95 -19.31
N CYS A 8 -0.16 -16.89 -19.82
CA CYS A 8 0.76 -15.80 -19.50
C CYS A 8 0.21 -14.44 -19.95
N LEU A 9 -0.35 -14.36 -21.17
CA LEU A 9 -0.96 -13.13 -21.68
C LEU A 9 -2.11 -12.67 -20.78
N LEU A 10 -2.99 -13.60 -20.39
CA LEU A 10 -4.14 -13.30 -19.55
C LEU A 10 -3.71 -12.86 -18.14
N ALA A 11 -2.67 -13.49 -17.57
CA ALA A 11 -2.09 -13.08 -16.30
C ALA A 11 -1.54 -11.65 -16.35
N VAL A 12 -0.80 -11.29 -17.41
CA VAL A 12 -0.28 -9.93 -17.59
C VAL A 12 -1.41 -8.90 -17.73
N CYS A 13 -2.48 -9.22 -18.47
CA CYS A 13 -3.63 -8.32 -18.59
C CYS A 13 -4.35 -8.11 -17.25
N LEU A 14 -4.47 -9.15 -16.41
CA LEU A 14 -5.10 -9.04 -15.10
C LEU A 14 -4.24 -8.29 -14.08
N THR A 15 -2.92 -8.47 -14.10
CA THR A 15 -2.03 -7.79 -13.15
C THR A 15 -1.75 -6.33 -13.50
N SER A 16 -1.80 -5.98 -14.79
CA SER A 16 -1.59 -4.60 -15.26
C SER A 16 -2.80 -3.67 -15.10
N THR A 17 -3.97 -4.19 -14.76
CA THR A 17 -5.23 -3.41 -14.63
C THR A 17 -5.54 -2.99 -13.19
N THR A 18 -4.56 -3.05 -12.28
CA THR A 18 -4.70 -2.59 -10.89
C THR A 18 -4.99 -1.08 -10.85
N GLY A 19 -6.26 -0.71 -10.66
CA GLY A 19 -6.69 0.66 -10.32
C GLY A 19 -7.55 1.40 -11.34
N CYS A 20 -7.76 0.88 -12.56
CA CYS A 20 -8.41 1.64 -13.64
C CYS A 20 -9.74 1.07 -14.15
N PHE A 21 -10.20 -0.08 -13.66
CA PHE A 21 -11.35 -0.77 -14.26
C PHE A 21 -12.72 -0.20 -13.82
N LEU A 22 -12.78 0.36 -12.62
CA LEU A 22 -13.99 0.97 -12.06
C LEU A 22 -13.62 2.27 -11.33
N PRO A 23 -14.46 3.32 -11.42
CA PRO A 23 -14.26 4.52 -10.62
C PRO A 23 -14.42 4.17 -9.14
N ILE A 24 -13.32 4.17 -8.39
CA ILE A 24 -13.31 3.81 -6.96
C ILE A 24 -13.89 4.94 -6.09
N TYR A 25 -13.76 6.19 -6.56
CA TYR A 25 -14.14 7.39 -5.83
C TYR A 25 -15.53 7.89 -6.21
N SER A 26 -16.17 8.58 -5.26
CA SER A 26 -17.48 9.18 -5.45
C SER A 26 -17.48 10.18 -6.62
N PRO A 27 -18.56 10.25 -7.42
CA PRO A 27 -18.74 11.31 -8.40
C PRO A 27 -18.98 12.68 -7.74
N ARG A 28 -19.44 12.70 -6.49
CA ARG A 28 -19.72 13.94 -5.75
C ARG A 28 -18.42 14.58 -5.25
N PRO A 29 -18.14 15.85 -5.57
CA PRO A 29 -16.86 16.48 -5.24
C PRO A 29 -16.66 16.58 -3.72
N GLU A 30 -17.72 16.85 -2.95
CA GLU A 30 -17.63 16.95 -1.48
C GLU A 30 -17.09 15.67 -0.83
N ARG A 31 -17.53 14.51 -1.33
CA ARG A 31 -17.09 13.19 -0.83
C ARG A 31 -15.75 12.79 -1.41
N ARG A 32 -15.49 13.11 -2.69
CA ARG A 32 -14.24 12.75 -3.38
C ARG A 32 -13.03 13.38 -2.72
N VAL A 33 -13.11 14.65 -2.32
CA VAL A 33 -11.98 15.33 -1.65
C VAL A 33 -11.58 14.60 -0.38
N GLN A 34 -12.55 14.22 0.46
CA GLN A 34 -12.28 13.45 1.68
C GLN A 34 -11.63 12.09 1.36
N GLN A 35 -12.15 11.37 0.37
CA GLN A 35 -11.59 10.08 -0.03
C GLN A 35 -10.14 10.20 -0.51
N LEU A 36 -9.84 11.20 -1.34
CA LEU A 36 -8.49 11.44 -1.85
C LEU A 36 -7.53 11.86 -0.74
N LEU A 37 -7.99 12.66 0.23
CA LEU A 37 -7.18 13.03 1.38
C LEU A 37 -6.79 11.80 2.22
N TYR A 38 -7.76 10.93 2.55
CA TYR A 38 -7.47 9.70 3.29
C TYR A 38 -6.52 8.79 2.51
N THR A 39 -6.77 8.56 1.22
CA THR A 39 -5.87 7.76 0.40
C THR A 39 -4.46 8.35 0.34
N SER A 40 -4.32 9.68 0.28
CA SER A 40 -3.01 10.31 0.27
C SER A 40 -2.25 10.12 1.58
N GLU A 41 -2.94 10.20 2.72
CA GLU A 41 -2.33 9.95 4.04
C GLU A 41 -1.96 8.48 4.21
N ASP A 42 -2.83 7.56 3.81
CA ASP A 42 -2.56 6.12 3.85
C ASP A 42 -1.32 5.76 3.01
N LEU A 43 -1.17 6.37 1.82
CA LEU A 43 0.00 6.17 0.97
C LEU A 43 1.29 6.74 1.56
N ARG A 44 1.22 7.83 2.32
CA ARG A 44 2.38 8.39 3.02
C ARG A 44 2.85 7.48 4.15
N MET A 45 1.90 6.90 4.89
CA MET A 45 2.18 5.99 6.01
C MET A 45 2.53 4.56 5.57
N LEU A 46 2.30 4.21 4.30
CA LEU A 46 2.45 2.84 3.80
C LEU A 46 3.83 2.24 4.06
N VAL A 47 4.89 3.03 3.93
CA VAL A 47 6.27 2.57 4.16
C VAL A 47 6.50 2.28 5.64
N GLU A 48 6.06 3.17 6.51
CA GLU A 48 6.20 3.02 7.97
C GLU A 48 5.44 1.78 8.46
N GLU A 49 4.20 1.57 7.98
CA GLU A 49 3.44 0.37 8.32
C GLU A 49 4.01 -0.90 7.69
N TRP A 50 4.68 -0.82 6.53
CA TRP A 50 5.38 -1.96 5.96
C TRP A 50 6.57 -2.39 6.83
N GLU A 51 7.38 -1.44 7.29
CA GLU A 51 8.48 -1.70 8.21
C GLU A 51 7.98 -2.30 9.52
N ARG A 52 6.89 -1.77 10.05
CA ARG A 52 6.25 -2.25 11.27
C ARG A 52 5.63 -3.64 11.12
N PHE A 53 4.97 -3.94 10.01
CA PHE A 53 4.40 -5.27 9.73
C PHE A 53 5.49 -6.36 9.72
N TRP A 54 6.63 -6.04 9.13
CA TRP A 54 7.79 -6.94 9.10
C TRP A 54 8.68 -6.84 10.33
N HIS A 55 8.27 -6.07 11.35
CA HIS A 55 9.02 -5.85 12.59
C HIS A 55 10.45 -5.35 12.36
N LEU A 56 10.69 -4.63 11.25
CA LEU A 56 12.01 -4.09 10.88
C LEU A 56 12.38 -2.85 11.70
N ASP A 57 11.39 -2.20 12.30
CA ASP A 57 11.52 -1.04 13.17
C ASP A 57 11.77 -1.41 14.64
N GLN A 58 11.87 -2.72 14.97
CA GLN A 58 12.08 -3.16 16.35
C GLN A 58 13.41 -2.66 16.94
N PRO A 59 13.39 -2.17 18.20
CA PRO A 59 14.61 -1.74 18.86
C PRO A 59 15.53 -2.91 19.17
N SER A 60 16.83 -2.72 18.94
CA SER A 60 17.83 -3.69 19.35
C SER A 60 17.85 -3.83 20.88
N HIS A 61 17.54 -5.03 21.37
CA HIS A 61 17.65 -5.38 22.78
C HIS A 61 19.09 -5.40 23.31
N MET A 62 20.09 -5.20 22.45
CA MET A 62 21.52 -5.18 22.80
C MET A 62 22.09 -3.77 22.96
N SER A 63 21.30 -2.72 22.71
CA SER A 63 21.75 -1.33 22.84
C SER A 63 20.78 -0.50 23.71
N PRO A 64 21.24 0.15 24.78
CA PRO A 64 20.35 0.78 25.77
C PRO A 64 19.65 2.08 25.31
N ILE A 65 19.83 2.56 24.07
CA ILE A 65 19.45 3.93 23.64
C ILE A 65 18.37 3.97 22.53
N ARG A 66 17.86 2.85 22.05
CA ARG A 66 16.81 2.85 21.02
C ARG A 66 15.50 2.39 21.65
N THR A 67 14.77 3.27 22.33
CA THR A 67 13.33 3.06 22.51
C THR A 67 12.63 3.49 21.21
N HIS A 68 11.61 2.73 20.78
CA HIS A 68 10.72 3.15 19.69
C HIS A 68 10.28 4.60 19.93
N GLY A 69 9.98 5.36 18.86
CA GLY A 69 9.46 6.73 18.89
C GLY A 69 8.14 6.95 19.64
N GLY A 70 7.73 6.02 20.51
CA GLY A 70 6.81 6.24 21.62
C GLY A 70 7.55 6.46 22.94
N THR A 71 8.30 7.56 23.07
CA THR A 71 8.67 8.12 24.39
C THR A 71 8.69 9.64 24.32
N MET A 72 7.82 10.24 25.13
CA MET A 72 7.87 11.63 25.58
C MET A 72 9.17 11.94 26.31
#